data_AF-R7IG48-F1
#
_entry.id   AF-R7IG48-F1
#
_cell.length_a   1.000
_cell.length_b   1.000
_cell.length_c   1.000
_cell.angle_alpha   90.00
_cell.angle_beta   90.00
_cell.angle_gamma   90.00
#
_symmetry.space_group_name_H-M   'P 1'
#
loop_
_entity.id
_entity.type
_entity.pdbx_description
1 polymer ?
#
loop_
_entity_poly.entity_id
_entity_poly.type
_entity_poly.pdbx_seq_one_letter_code
_entity_poly.pdbx_strand_id
1 'polypeptide(L)'
;MPLVVKTTSHQLQNALFMEQNGASRCLRQDSLTPERLSAVLASIDRAQLLSMAEAARKLSHSNAASAVADMIESRADRTFRVS
;
A
#
# COMPACT_ATOMS: atom_id res chain seq x y z
N MET A 1 -11.26 12.06 -19.17
CA MET A 1 -9.79 11.98 -19.08
C MET A 1 -9.42 10.59 -18.59
N PRO A 2 -8.84 9.66 -19.39
CA PRO A 2 -8.45 8.38 -18.81
C PRO A 2 -7.11 8.54 -18.09
N LEU A 3 -7.16 8.39 -16.77
CA LEU A 3 -6.03 8.44 -15.85
C LEU A 3 -5.35 7.05 -15.77
N VAL A 4 -4.81 6.53 -16.87
CA VAL A 4 -4.38 5.11 -16.93
C VAL A 4 -3.08 4.94 -17.69
N VAL A 5 -1.94 5.05 -16.99
CA VAL A 5 -0.69 4.28 -17.26
C VAL A 5 0.20 4.18 -16.00
N LYS A 6 0.33 5.25 -15.19
CA LYS A 6 1.23 5.25 -14.00
C LYS A 6 0.59 4.69 -12.72
N THR A 7 -0.71 4.89 -12.53
CA THR A 7 -1.45 4.49 -11.33
C THR A 7 -1.63 2.99 -11.20
N THR A 8 -1.81 2.26 -12.30
CA THR A 8 -2.00 0.80 -12.29
C THR A 8 -0.74 0.04 -11.83
N SER A 9 0.44 0.50 -12.25
CA SER A 9 1.72 -0.06 -11.79
C SER A 9 1.93 0.17 -10.30
N HIS A 10 1.66 1.38 -9.81
CA HIS A 10 1.80 1.71 -8.39
C HIS A 10 0.76 0.98 -7.52
N GLN A 11 -0.48 0.86 -8.00
CA GLN A 11 -1.53 0.09 -7.31
C GLN A 11 -1.13 -1.38 -7.16
N LEU A 12 -0.60 -1.99 -8.22
CA LEU A 12 -0.13 -3.37 -8.16
C LEU A 12 1.08 -3.51 -7.22
N GLN A 13 2.04 -2.61 -7.28
CA GLN A 13 3.21 -2.63 -6.38
C GLN A 13 2.79 -2.51 -4.92
N ASN A 14 1.86 -1.61 -4.59
CA ASN A 14 1.33 -1.48 -3.24
C ASN A 14 0.59 -2.75 -2.80
N ALA A 15 -0.23 -3.34 -3.68
CA ALA A 15 -0.96 -4.57 -3.38
C ALA A 15 -0.02 -5.78 -3.15
N LEU A 16 1.02 -5.91 -3.97
CA LEU A 16 2.04 -6.96 -3.81
C LEU A 16 2.85 -6.76 -2.53
N PHE A 17 3.24 -5.52 -2.21
CA PHE A 17 3.94 -5.21 -0.96
C PHE A 17 3.09 -5.59 0.26
N MET A 18 1.81 -5.23 0.26
CA MET A 18 0.88 -5.58 1.34
C MET A 18 0.68 -7.10 1.44
N GLU A 19 0.52 -7.80 0.32
CA GLU A 19 0.36 -9.27 0.31
C GLU A 19 1.62 -10.00 0.79
N GLN A 20 2.81 -9.57 0.36
CA GLN A 20 4.09 -10.13 0.82
C GLN A 20 4.29 -10.01 2.33
N ASN A 21 3.71 -8.98 2.94
CA ASN A 21 3.74 -8.77 4.39
C ASN A 21 2.52 -9.38 5.12
N GLY A 22 1.70 -10.17 4.44
CA GLY A 22 0.50 -10.81 5.01
C GLY A 22 -0.62 -9.83 5.35
N ALA A 23 -0.56 -8.60 4.84
CA ALA A 23 -1.49 -7.50 5.13
C ALA A 23 -2.65 -7.39 4.13
N SER A 24 -2.63 -8.17 3.03
CA SER A 24 -3.72 -8.23 2.06
C SER A 24 -3.70 -9.51 1.22
N ARG A 25 -4.72 -9.70 0.37
CA ARG A 25 -4.70 -10.61 -0.78
C ARG A 25 -4.76 -9.80 -2.07
N CYS A 26 -3.83 -10.02 -2.99
CA CYS A 26 -3.80 -9.32 -4.28
C CYS A 26 -4.50 -10.16 -5.35
N LEU A 27 -5.60 -9.63 -5.91
CA LEU A 27 -6.25 -10.22 -7.08
C LEU A 27 -5.94 -9.38 -8.31
N ARG A 28 -5.24 -9.95 -9.28
CA ARG A 28 -4.88 -9.27 -10.52
C ARG A 28 -6.08 -9.20 -11.45
N GLN A 29 -6.26 -8.07 -12.15
CA GLN A 29 -7.39 -7.82 -13.04
C GLN A 29 -7.57 -8.90 -14.13
N ASP A 30 -6.46 -9.46 -14.63
CA ASP A 30 -6.46 -10.51 -15.65
C ASP A 30 -6.95 -11.88 -15.15
N SER A 31 -7.02 -12.05 -13.83
CA SER A 31 -7.49 -13.27 -13.16
C SER A 31 -8.70 -13.03 -12.25
N LEU A 32 -9.29 -11.84 -12.33
CA LEU A 32 -10.46 -11.46 -11.52
C LEU A 32 -11.73 -12.00 -12.18
N THR A 33 -12.29 -13.06 -11.59
CA THR A 33 -13.62 -13.59 -11.92
C THR A 33 -14.50 -13.66 -10.66
N PRO A 34 -15.84 -13.69 -10.80
CA PRO A 34 -16.74 -13.86 -9.66
C PRO A 34 -16.42 -15.10 -8.81
N GLU A 35 -16.09 -16.22 -9.45
CA GLU A 35 -15.76 -17.50 -8.81
C GLU A 35 -14.44 -17.43 -8.06
N ARG A 36 -13.45 -16.73 -8.64
CA ARG A 36 -12.16 -16.53 -7.98
C ARG A 36 -12.31 -15.63 -6.75
N LEU A 37 -13.09 -14.57 -6.88
CA LEU A 37 -13.37 -13.65 -5.78
C LEU A 37 -14.11 -14.38 -4.64
N SER A 38 -15.15 -15.16 -4.95
CA SER A 38 -15.90 -15.91 -3.94
C SER A 38 -15.03 -16.95 -3.24
N ALA A 39 -14.20 -17.68 -3.98
CA ALA A 39 -13.26 -18.66 -3.40
C ALA A 39 -12.26 -18.00 -2.44
N VAL A 40 -11.72 -16.83 -2.80
CA VAL A 40 -10.81 -16.08 -1.93
C VAL A 40 -11.52 -15.66 -0.64
N LEU A 41 -12.70 -15.05 -0.75
CA LEU A 41 -13.46 -14.61 0.43
C LEU A 41 -13.85 -15.78 1.33
N ALA A 42 -14.26 -16.91 0.76
CA ALA A 42 -14.62 -18.12 1.50
C ALA A 42 -13.42 -18.79 2.19
N SER A 43 -12.20 -18.59 1.66
CA SER A 43 -10.98 -19.18 2.21
C SER A 43 -10.42 -18.47 3.46
N ILE A 44 -10.95 -17.29 3.81
CA ILE A 44 -10.41 -16.46 4.90
C ILE A 44 -11.31 -16.54 6.13
N ASP A 45 -10.78 -17.09 7.22
CA ASP A 45 -11.46 -17.13 8.51
C ASP A 45 -11.20 -15.87 9.36
N ARG A 46 -11.87 -15.78 10.53
CA ARG A 46 -11.74 -14.63 11.43
C ARG A 46 -10.34 -14.47 12.03
N ALA A 47 -9.62 -15.57 12.28
CA ALA A 47 -8.27 -15.49 12.85
C ALA A 47 -7.27 -14.98 11.80
N GLN A 48 -7.45 -15.39 10.55
CA GLN A 48 -6.69 -14.90 9.41
C GLN A 48 -6.99 -13.42 9.13
N LEU A 49 -8.26 -13.01 9.20
CA LEU A 49 -8.64 -11.58 9.09
C LEU A 49 -7.98 -10.73 10.18
N LEU A 50 -7.98 -11.21 11.43
CA LEU A 50 -7.33 -10.50 12.53
C LEU A 50 -5.83 -10.35 12.30
N SER A 51 -5.16 -11.44 11.94
CA SER A 51 -3.72 -11.44 11.63
C SER A 51 -3.38 -10.48 10.49
N MET A 52 -4.20 -10.48 9.44
CA MET A 52 -4.03 -9.59 8.28
C MET A 52 -4.25 -8.12 8.66
N ALA A 53 -5.23 -7.82 9.51
CA ALA A 53 -5.47 -6.46 10.01
C ALA A 53 -4.33 -5.95 10.89
N GLU A 54 -3.77 -6.79 11.76
CA GLU A 54 -2.61 -6.45 12.57
C GLU A 54 -1.36 -6.19 11.72
N ALA A 55 -1.13 -7.02 10.70
CA ALA A 55 -0.05 -6.81 9.74
C ALA A 55 -0.23 -5.50 8.97
N ALA A 56 -1.42 -5.23 8.44
CA ALA A 56 -1.74 -3.96 7.77
C ALA A 56 -1.51 -2.75 8.69
N ARG A 57 -1.87 -2.86 9.97
CA ARG A 57 -1.64 -1.79 10.94
C ARG A 57 -0.15 -1.53 11.18
N LYS A 58 0.67 -2.57 11.26
CA LYS A 58 2.13 -2.46 11.41
C LYS A 58 2.81 -1.79 10.20
N LEU A 59 2.26 -1.96 9.01
CA LEU A 59 2.76 -1.31 7.79
C LEU A 59 2.32 0.16 7.64
N SER A 60 1.45 0.66 8.52
CA SER A 60 0.98 2.03 8.42
C SER A 60 2.12 3.03 8.75
N HIS A 61 2.39 3.94 7.83
CA HIS A 61 3.34 5.04 8.04
C HIS A 61 2.57 6.31 8.43
N SER A 62 2.06 6.37 9.67
CA SER A 62 1.24 7.49 10.17
C SER A 62 1.95 8.85 10.08
N ASN A 63 3.28 8.86 10.11
CA ASN A 63 4.08 10.08 10.15
C ASN A 63 4.66 10.46 8.78
N ALA A 64 4.21 9.84 7.68
CA ALA A 64 4.76 10.07 6.35
C ALA A 64 4.71 11.56 5.94
N ALA A 65 3.60 12.24 6.22
CA ALA A 65 3.46 13.68 5.92
C ALA A 65 4.45 14.54 6.71
N SER A 66 4.63 14.25 8.01
CA SER A 66 5.62 14.94 8.86
C SER A 66 7.04 14.70 8.35
N ALA A 67 7.39 13.45 8.04
CA ALA A 67 8.72 13.11 7.52
C ALA A 67 9.02 13.81 6.19
N VAL A 68 8.02 13.99 5.33
CA VAL A 68 8.16 14.78 4.10
C VAL A 68 8.38 16.26 4.41
N ALA A 69 7.64 16.83 5.37
CA ALA A 69 7.81 18.21 5.80
C ALA A 69 9.22 18.45 6.38
N ASP A 70 9.68 17.61 7.31
CA ASP A 70 11.02 17.69 7.92
C ASP A 70 12.13 17.63 6.84
N MET A 71 11.95 16.78 5.83
CA MET A 71 12.89 16.66 4.72
C MET A 71 12.92 17.92 3.83
N ILE A 72 11.78 18.58 3.62
CA ILE A 72 11.70 19.83 2.86
C ILE A 72 12.40 20.95 3.64
N GLU A 73 12.09 21.11 4.93
CA GLU A 73 12.70 22.12 5.81
C GLU A 73 14.22 21.97 5.86
N SER A 74 14.72 20.74 6.07
CA SER A 74 16.16 20.45 6.09
C SER A 74 16.89 20.88 4.81
N ARG A 75 16.26 20.69 3.63
CA ARG A 75 16.85 21.10 2.34
C ARG A 75 16.78 22.61 2.12
N ALA A 76 15.71 23.27 2.57
CA ALA A 76 15.57 24.72 2.47
C ALA A 76 16.63 25.41 3.33
N ASP A 77 16.79 25.00 4.59
CA ASP A 77 17.79 25.55 5.53
C ASP A 77 19.22 25.40 5.00
N ARG A 78 19.53 24.25 4.41
CA ARG A 78 20.86 23.98 3.85
C ARG A 78 21.15 24.82 2.60
N THR A 79 20.13 25.19 1.84
CA THR A 79 20.26 26.06 0.66
C THR A 79 20.50 27.52 1.09
N PHE A 80 19.82 27.96 2.15
CA PHE A 80 19.96 29.32 2.70
C PHE A 80 21.31 29.56 3.39
N ARG A 81 21.92 28.52 4.00
CA ARG A 81 23.22 28.62 4.70
C ARG A 81 24.45 28.62 3.79
N VAL A 82 24.29 28.29 2.51
CA VAL A 82 25.40 28.19 1.52
C VAL A 82 25.35 29.32 0.48
N SER A 83 24.38 30.22 0.62
CA SER A 83 24.25 31.47 -0.15
C SER A 83 24.75 32.65 0.68
#